data_AF-A0AA88IB71-F1
#
_entry.id   AF-A0AA88IB71-F1
#
_cell.length_a   1.000
_cell.length_b   1.000
_cell.length_c   1.000
_cell.angle_alpha   90.00
_cell.angle_beta   90.00
_cell.angle_gamma   90.00
#
_symmetry.space_group_name_H-M   'P 1'
#
loop_
_entity.id
_entity.type
_entity.pdbx_description
1 polymer ?
#
loop_
_entity_poly.entity_id
_entity_poly.type
_entity_poly.pdbx_seq_one_letter_code
_entity_poly.pdbx_strand_id
1 'polypeptide(L)'
;MNRHLSTVHPSHVEKQIEFFKRKQKTFASNCLEIVKAASVSSKVLQASYATLNEAVKVINLIKARPLNSRLLKLLCEEMGSEHQHLLLHTEVHWLSCGKILSRLFEPRQEVHMFLLDQKSAFSSLLENQDWVCRLAYLADILDKLNDLNLSM
;
A
#
# COMPACT_ATOMS: atom_id res chain seq x y z
N MET A 1 -35.04 -21.78 -3.98
CA MET A 1 -33.67 -22.09 -3.49
C MET A 1 -32.93 -23.09 -4.39
N ASN A 2 -33.56 -24.21 -4.80
CA ASN A 2 -32.91 -25.21 -5.67
C ASN A 2 -32.39 -24.66 -7.01
N ARG A 3 -33.14 -23.79 -7.68
CA ARG A 3 -32.75 -23.20 -8.97
C ARG A 3 -31.41 -22.46 -8.92
N HIS A 4 -31.12 -21.74 -7.83
CA HIS A 4 -29.85 -21.01 -7.65
C HIS A 4 -28.67 -21.95 -7.45
N LEU A 5 -28.87 -23.04 -6.70
CA LEU A 5 -27.85 -24.08 -6.55
C LEU A 5 -27.57 -24.75 -7.90
N SER A 6 -28.58 -25.05 -8.70
CA SER A 6 -28.37 -25.70 -10.00
C SER A 6 -27.80 -24.79 -11.09
N THR A 7 -27.96 -23.46 -11.00
CA THR A 7 -27.40 -22.53 -12.00
C THR A 7 -26.06 -21.93 -11.63
N VAL A 8 -25.80 -21.66 -10.34
CA VAL A 8 -24.58 -20.96 -9.88
C VAL A 8 -23.60 -21.91 -9.20
N HIS A 9 -24.11 -22.95 -8.54
CA HIS A 9 -23.30 -23.88 -7.76
C HIS A 9 -23.66 -25.35 -8.04
N PRO A 10 -23.58 -25.81 -9.30
CA PRO A 10 -24.08 -27.12 -9.70
C PRO A 10 -23.44 -28.27 -8.91
N SER A 11 -22.18 -28.10 -8.48
CA SER A 11 -21.45 -29.05 -7.62
C SER A 11 -21.96 -29.14 -6.17
N HIS A 12 -22.93 -28.31 -5.77
CA HIS A 12 -23.49 -28.26 -4.41
C HIS A 12 -24.95 -28.73 -4.33
N VAL A 13 -25.61 -29.02 -5.46
CA VAL A 13 -27.05 -29.34 -5.53
C VAL A 13 -27.43 -30.56 -4.70
N GLU A 14 -26.60 -31.61 -4.72
CA GLU A 14 -26.87 -32.88 -4.03
C GLU A 14 -26.25 -32.95 -2.63
N LYS A 15 -25.57 -31.89 -2.19
CA LYS A 15 -24.85 -31.93 -0.91
C LYS A 15 -25.82 -31.78 0.25
N GLN A 16 -25.64 -32.61 1.27
CA GLN A 16 -26.46 -32.55 2.47
C GLN A 16 -26.21 -31.29 3.30
N ILE A 17 -27.19 -30.91 4.13
CA ILE A 17 -27.10 -29.74 5.01
C ILE A 17 -25.84 -29.78 5.90
N GLU A 18 -25.42 -30.97 6.35
CA GLU A 18 -24.18 -31.12 7.13
C GLU A 18 -22.92 -30.65 6.39
N PHE A 19 -22.84 -30.86 5.07
CA PHE A 19 -21.72 -30.37 4.27
C PHE A 19 -21.61 -28.85 4.39
N PHE A 20 -22.74 -28.13 4.27
CA PHE A 20 -22.77 -26.67 4.38
C PHE A 20 -22.46 -26.19 5.79
N LYS A 21 -22.97 -26.87 6.83
CA LYS A 21 -22.62 -26.58 8.23
C LYS A 21 -21.12 -26.74 8.50
N ARG A 22 -20.50 -27.80 7.99
CA ARG A 22 -19.04 -28.00 8.07
C ARG A 22 -18.29 -26.91 7.31
N LYS A 23 -18.69 -26.60 6.07
CA LYS A 23 -18.06 -25.55 5.26
C LYS A 23 -18.15 -24.17 5.93
N GLN A 24 -19.28 -23.82 6.54
CA GLN A 24 -19.44 -22.60 7.31
C GLN A 24 -18.53 -22.57 8.54
N LYS A 25 -18.44 -23.68 9.29
CA LYS A 25 -17.55 -23.79 10.45
C LYS A 25 -16.08 -23.65 10.05
N THR A 26 -15.67 -24.30 8.97
CA THR A 26 -14.31 -24.16 8.40
C THR A 26 -14.04 -22.73 7.98
N PHE A 27 -14.96 -22.08 7.28
CA PHE A 27 -14.81 -20.66 6.91
C PHE A 27 -14.65 -19.76 8.13
N ALA A 28 -15.48 -19.94 9.16
CA ALA A 28 -15.37 -19.16 10.40
C ALA A 28 -14.03 -19.39 11.13
N SER A 29 -13.56 -20.64 11.17
CA SER A 29 -12.24 -20.98 11.73
C SER A 29 -11.11 -20.31 10.95
N ASN A 30 -11.14 -20.40 9.61
CA ASN A 30 -10.14 -19.79 8.75
C ASN A 30 -10.15 -18.26 8.89
N CYS A 31 -11.32 -17.62 8.96
CA CYS A 31 -11.43 -16.19 9.24
C CYS A 31 -10.79 -15.82 10.59
N LEU A 32 -11.03 -16.60 11.64
CA LEU A 32 -10.43 -16.37 12.95
C LEU A 32 -8.90 -16.47 12.91
N GLU A 33 -8.37 -17.46 12.20
CA GLU A 33 -6.91 -17.61 12.02
C GLU A 33 -6.32 -16.45 11.24
N ILE A 34 -6.96 -16.00 10.16
CA ILE A 34 -6.54 -14.81 9.41
C ILE A 34 -6.55 -13.58 10.31
N VAL A 35 -7.62 -13.34 11.07
CA VAL A 35 -7.70 -12.19 11.99
C VAL A 35 -6.59 -12.23 13.05
N LYS A 36 -6.28 -13.42 13.59
CA LYS A 36 -5.18 -13.57 14.56
C LYS A 36 -3.83 -13.33 13.92
N ALA A 37 -3.55 -13.93 12.76
CA ALA A 37 -2.28 -13.78 12.05
C ALA A 37 -2.07 -12.35 11.53
N ALA A 38 -3.14 -11.68 11.11
CA ALA A 38 -3.12 -10.29 10.67
C ALA A 38 -3.34 -9.29 11.81
N SER A 39 -3.43 -9.74 13.06
CA SER A 39 -3.59 -8.84 14.19
C SER A 39 -2.29 -8.07 14.41
N VAL A 40 -2.39 -6.74 14.35
CA VAL A 40 -1.27 -5.83 14.52
C VAL A 40 -1.50 -5.03 15.80
N SER A 41 -0.45 -4.81 16.58
CA SER A 41 -0.57 -3.97 17.78
C SER A 41 -1.01 -2.54 17.41
N SER A 42 -1.82 -1.90 18.25
CA SER A 42 -2.28 -0.52 18.03
C SER A 42 -1.11 0.45 17.79
N LYS A 43 0.01 0.25 18.49
CA LYS A 43 1.24 1.04 18.31
C LYS A 43 1.83 0.92 16.90
N VAL A 44 1.87 -0.29 16.35
CA VAL A 44 2.39 -0.53 14.99
C VAL A 44 1.44 0.05 13.95
N LEU A 45 0.13 -0.05 14.15
CA LEU A 45 -0.85 0.58 13.27
C LEU A 45 -0.70 2.11 13.28
N GLN A 46 -0.55 2.71 14.46
CA GLN A 46 -0.35 4.15 14.60
C GLN A 46 0.96 4.61 13.94
N ALA A 47 2.06 3.88 14.12
CA ALA A 47 3.33 4.17 13.47
C ALA A 47 3.22 4.07 11.94
N SER A 48 2.51 3.06 11.44
CA SER A 48 2.25 2.87 10.01
C SER A 48 1.45 4.03 9.42
N TYR A 49 0.40 4.46 10.12
CA TYR A 49 -0.41 5.61 9.72
C TYR A 49 0.38 6.92 9.74
N ALA A 50 1.26 7.10 10.72
CA ALA A 50 2.16 8.26 10.77
C ALA A 50 3.11 8.27 9.57
N THR A 51 3.78 7.15 9.27
CA THR A 51 4.67 7.00 8.11
C THR A 51 3.94 7.30 6.80
N LEU A 52 2.72 6.79 6.61
CA LEU A 52 1.90 7.08 5.43
C LEU A 52 1.63 8.59 5.29
N ASN A 53 1.19 9.26 6.37
CA ASN A 53 0.92 10.70 6.33
C ASN A 53 2.17 11.53 6.03
N GLU A 54 3.31 11.15 6.58
CA GLU A 54 4.58 11.82 6.32
C GLU A 54 5.02 11.64 4.86
N ALA A 55 4.90 10.44 4.32
CA ALA A 55 5.17 10.16 2.91
C ALA A 55 4.29 11.03 1.99
N VAL A 56 2.99 11.12 2.28
CA VAL A 56 2.06 11.99 1.53
C VAL A 56 2.48 13.46 1.62
N LYS A 57 2.92 13.94 2.79
CA LYS A 57 3.42 15.33 2.94
C LYS A 57 4.67 15.59 2.11
N VAL A 58 5.61 14.64 2.06
CA VAL A 58 6.82 14.74 1.21
C VAL A 58 6.43 14.86 -0.26
N ILE A 59 5.56 13.97 -0.73
CA ILE A 59 5.08 13.98 -2.11
C ILE A 59 4.37 15.30 -2.42
N ASN A 60 3.47 15.75 -1.55
CA ASN A 60 2.73 16.99 -1.75
C ASN A 60 3.65 18.21 -1.78
N LEU A 61 4.69 18.25 -0.93
CA LEU A 61 5.68 19.33 -0.95
C LEU A 61 6.39 19.43 -2.32
N ILE A 62 6.79 18.29 -2.88
CA ILE A 62 7.47 18.24 -4.19
C ILE A 62 6.49 18.58 -5.31
N LYS A 63 5.26 18.07 -5.23
CA LYS A 63 4.24 18.27 -6.27
C LYS A 63 3.55 19.64 -6.21
N ALA A 64 3.65 20.36 -5.09
CA ALA A 64 3.06 21.69 -4.91
C ALA A 64 3.61 22.73 -5.91
N ARG A 65 4.82 22.52 -6.44
CA ARG A 65 5.44 23.40 -7.44
C ARG A 65 5.84 22.60 -8.68
N PRO A 66 5.38 22.99 -9.89
CA PRO A 66 5.78 22.32 -11.13
C PRO A 66 7.29 22.29 -11.36
N LEU A 67 8.00 23.33 -10.92
CA LEU A 67 9.47 23.38 -11.00
C LEU A 67 10.13 22.28 -10.17
N ASN A 68 9.68 22.04 -8.93
CA ASN A 68 10.21 20.98 -8.07
C ASN A 68 10.04 19.60 -8.70
N SER A 69 8.88 19.36 -9.31
CA SER A 69 8.63 18.10 -10.04
C SER A 69 9.56 17.93 -11.24
N ARG A 70 9.88 19.01 -11.97
CA ARG A 70 10.84 18.98 -13.09
C ARG A 70 12.27 18.76 -12.61
N LEU A 71 12.68 19.43 -11.55
CA LEU A 71 14.03 19.29 -10.97
C LEU A 71 14.26 17.89 -10.42
N LEU A 72 13.30 17.34 -9.68
CA LEU A 72 13.38 15.96 -9.20
C LEU A 72 13.48 14.98 -10.37
N LYS A 73 12.70 15.18 -11.44
CA LYS A 73 12.77 14.33 -12.64
C LYS A 73 14.17 14.31 -13.24
N LEU A 74 14.79 15.49 -13.41
CA LEU A 74 16.15 15.60 -13.94
C LEU A 74 17.16 14.88 -13.03
N LEU A 75 17.04 15.05 -11.71
CA LEU A 75 17.89 14.35 -10.74
C LEU A 75 17.73 12.82 -10.85
N CYS A 76 16.50 12.33 -10.97
CA CYS A 76 16.24 10.91 -11.20
C CYS A 76 16.81 10.41 -12.53
N GLU A 77 16.73 11.20 -13.60
CA GLU A 77 17.33 10.86 -14.90
C GLU A 77 18.85 10.78 -14.81
N GLU A 78 19.50 11.73 -14.15
CA GLU A 78 20.96 11.77 -13.96
C GLU A 78 21.47 10.60 -13.11
N MET A 79 20.68 10.14 -12.15
CA MET A 79 21.00 9.01 -11.28
C MET A 79 20.58 7.65 -11.84
N GLY A 80 19.90 7.63 -12.99
CA GLY A 80 19.44 6.40 -13.62
C GLY A 80 18.31 5.69 -12.87
N SER A 81 17.47 6.43 -12.13
CA SER A 81 16.32 5.84 -11.45
C SER A 81 15.31 5.31 -12.46
N GLU A 82 14.73 4.14 -12.18
CA GLU A 82 13.67 3.55 -13.00
C GLU A 82 12.42 4.45 -13.05
N HIS A 83 12.10 5.07 -11.91
CA HIS A 83 10.94 5.94 -11.78
C HIS A 83 11.36 7.39 -11.58
N GLN A 84 11.06 8.22 -12.58
CA GLN A 84 11.46 9.63 -12.63
C GLN A 84 10.35 10.59 -12.20
N HIS A 85 9.18 10.06 -11.85
CA HIS A 85 8.00 10.85 -11.51
C HIS A 85 7.29 10.31 -10.28
N LEU A 86 7.07 11.20 -9.31
CA LEU A 86 6.18 10.96 -8.19
C LEU A 86 4.71 11.06 -8.62
N LEU A 87 3.90 10.14 -8.12
CA LEU A 87 2.44 10.17 -8.25
C LEU A 87 1.86 11.14 -7.24
N LEU A 88 0.94 12.01 -7.68
CA LEU A 88 0.18 12.85 -6.75
C LEU A 88 -0.87 11.99 -6.05
N HIS A 89 -1.00 12.14 -4.74
CA HIS A 89 -2.16 11.63 -4.02
C HIS A 89 -3.36 12.53 -4.29
N THR A 90 -4.39 12.00 -4.95
CA THR A 90 -5.75 12.56 -4.84
C THR A 90 -6.47 11.72 -3.80
N GLU A 91 -7.19 12.35 -2.86
CA GLU A 91 -7.81 11.74 -1.67
C GLU A 91 -8.81 10.60 -1.94
N VAL A 92 -9.00 10.22 -3.21
CA VAL A 92 -10.21 9.53 -3.63
C VAL A 92 -10.13 8.02 -3.41
N HIS A 93 -8.96 7.37 -3.34
CA HIS A 93 -8.90 5.90 -3.19
C HIS A 93 -7.70 5.39 -2.39
N TRP A 94 -7.95 4.73 -1.25
CA TRP A 94 -6.93 3.99 -0.49
C TRP A 94 -6.20 2.91 -1.32
N LEU A 95 -6.80 2.46 -2.41
CA LEU A 95 -6.23 1.50 -3.37
C LEU A 95 -5.01 2.05 -4.14
N SER A 96 -4.87 3.37 -4.31
CA SER A 96 -3.71 3.95 -4.98
C SER A 96 -2.53 4.22 -4.03
N CYS A 97 -2.71 4.04 -2.71
CA CYS A 97 -1.67 4.32 -1.72
C CYS A 97 -0.42 3.46 -1.94
N GLY A 98 -0.55 2.16 -2.22
CA GLY A 98 0.61 1.28 -2.45
C GLY A 98 1.52 1.80 -3.55
N LYS A 99 0.96 2.09 -4.72
CA LYS A 99 1.69 2.65 -5.87
C LYS A 99 2.35 3.99 -5.56
N ILE A 100 1.68 4.85 -4.79
CA ILE A 100 2.22 6.15 -4.39
C ILE A 100 3.45 5.95 -3.49
N LEU A 101 3.39 5.02 -2.54
CA LEU A 101 4.52 4.72 -1.66
C LEU A 101 5.67 4.08 -2.42
N SER A 102 5.43 3.12 -3.32
CA SER A 102 6.48 2.53 -4.17
C SER A 102 7.19 3.61 -4.98
N ARG A 103 6.43 4.53 -5.58
CA ARG A 103 6.96 5.65 -6.37
C ARG A 103 7.71 6.71 -5.55
N LEU A 104 7.56 6.71 -4.23
CA LEU A 104 8.41 7.49 -3.33
C LEU A 104 9.64 6.69 -2.88
N PHE A 105 9.47 5.39 -2.63
CA PHE A 105 10.50 4.53 -2.06
C PHE A 105 11.62 4.19 -3.06
N GLU A 106 11.28 4.00 -4.32
CA GLU A 106 12.25 3.64 -5.36
C GLU A 106 13.28 4.76 -5.60
N PRO A 107 12.89 6.02 -5.91
CA PRO A 107 13.83 7.13 -6.04
C PRO A 107 14.12 7.82 -4.69
N ARG A 108 14.16 7.09 -3.58
CA ARG A 108 14.24 7.72 -2.24
C ARG A 108 15.57 8.45 -2.01
N GLN A 109 16.66 8.02 -2.64
CA GLN A 109 17.97 8.68 -2.54
C GLN A 109 17.96 10.03 -3.27
N GLU A 110 17.35 10.08 -4.45
CA GLU A 110 17.13 11.27 -5.25
C GLU A 110 16.23 12.24 -4.49
N VAL A 111 15.12 11.73 -3.94
CA VAL A 111 14.20 12.52 -3.11
C VAL A 111 14.92 13.06 -1.87
N HIS A 112 15.78 12.26 -1.23
CA HIS A 112 16.58 12.71 -0.09
C HIS A 112 17.53 13.86 -0.46
N MET A 113 18.29 13.72 -1.56
CA MET A 113 19.17 14.77 -2.04
C MET A 113 18.41 16.03 -2.46
N PHE A 114 17.27 15.87 -3.12
CA PHE A 114 16.39 16.99 -3.45
C PHE A 114 15.93 17.73 -2.19
N LEU A 115 15.51 17.01 -1.14
CA LEU A 115 15.07 17.61 0.12
C LEU A 115 16.20 18.29 0.89
N LEU A 116 17.43 17.76 0.82
CA LEU A 116 18.63 18.39 1.39
C LEU A 116 18.93 19.72 0.72
N ASP A 117 18.89 19.78 -0.62
CA ASP A 117 19.08 21.03 -1.38
C ASP A 117 18.02 22.07 -1.02
N GLN A 118 16.77 21.64 -0.86
CA GLN A 118 15.66 22.51 -0.44
C GLN A 118 15.67 22.85 1.06
N LYS A 119 16.64 22.34 1.85
CA LYS A 119 16.74 22.50 3.31
C LYS A 119 15.45 22.13 4.05
N SER A 120 14.75 21.12 3.54
CA SER A 120 13.48 20.68 4.09
C SER A 120 13.69 19.82 5.33
N ALA A 121 12.87 20.02 6.37
CA ALA A 121 12.90 19.18 7.58
C ALA A 121 12.62 17.69 7.28
N PHE A 122 11.96 17.40 6.15
CA PHE A 122 11.66 16.04 5.72
C PHE A 122 12.88 15.25 5.24
N SER A 123 14.04 15.88 5.00
CA SER A 123 15.25 15.14 4.61
C SER A 123 15.66 14.11 5.68
N SER A 124 15.50 14.47 6.96
CA SER A 124 15.81 13.61 8.10
C SER A 124 14.97 12.32 8.18
N LEU A 125 13.77 12.31 7.57
CA LEU A 125 12.92 11.11 7.53
C LEU A 125 13.56 10.00 6.70
N LEU A 126 14.23 10.35 5.60
CA LEU A 126 14.84 9.40 4.67
C LEU A 126 16.18 8.85 5.19
N GLU A 127 16.75 9.47 6.22
CA GLU A 127 17.91 8.96 6.94
C GLU A 127 17.50 7.94 8.02
N ASN A 128 16.27 8.05 8.53
CA ASN A 128 15.73 7.18 9.56
C ASN A 128 15.40 5.80 8.99
N GLN A 129 16.27 4.81 9.28
CA GLN A 129 16.12 3.44 8.79
C GLN A 129 14.80 2.79 9.21
N ASP A 130 14.31 3.04 10.44
CA ASP A 130 13.04 2.49 10.88
C ASP A 130 11.87 3.04 10.06
N TRP A 131 11.93 4.32 9.69
CA TRP A 131 10.93 4.95 8.83
C TRP A 131 10.98 4.38 7.42
N VAL A 132 12.19 4.24 6.85
CA VAL A 132 12.40 3.66 5.51
C VAL A 132 11.90 2.22 5.44
N CYS A 133 12.18 1.40 6.46
CA CYS A 133 11.67 0.03 6.56
C CYS A 133 10.14 -0.01 6.65
N ARG A 134 9.52 0.89 7.42
CA ARG A 134 8.05 1.00 7.47
C ARG A 134 7.46 1.44 6.15
N LEU A 135 8.10 2.38 5.45
CA LEU A 135 7.67 2.82 4.12
C LEU A 135 7.69 1.66 3.12
N ALA A 136 8.79 0.90 3.09
CA ALA A 136 8.93 -0.29 2.24
C ALA A 136 7.84 -1.33 2.53
N TYR A 137 7.69 -1.69 3.80
CA TYR A 137 6.66 -2.63 4.24
C TYR A 137 5.25 -2.19 3.82
N LEU A 138 4.94 -0.89 3.97
CA LEU A 138 3.65 -0.35 3.57
C LEU A 138 3.45 -0.36 2.06
N ALA A 139 4.49 -0.05 1.28
CA ALA A 139 4.44 -0.13 -0.17
C ALA A 139 4.09 -1.57 -0.61
N ASP A 140 4.83 -2.57 -0.10
CA ASP A 140 4.65 -3.98 -0.44
C ASP A 140 3.26 -4.52 -0.05
N ILE A 141 2.82 -4.28 1.19
CA ILE A 141 1.55 -4.83 1.67
C ILE A 141 0.35 -4.17 0.98
N LEU A 142 0.40 -2.86 0.74
CA LEU A 142 -0.68 -2.13 0.08
C LEU A 142 -0.76 -2.46 -1.41
N ASP A 143 0.38 -2.67 -2.08
CA ASP A 143 0.39 -3.14 -3.46
C ASP A 143 -0.19 -4.54 -3.56
N LYS A 144 0.16 -5.44 -2.62
CA LYS A 144 -0.42 -6.79 -2.58
C LYS A 144 -1.91 -6.80 -2.31
N LEU A 145 -2.40 -5.92 -1.44
CA LEU A 145 -3.83 -5.74 -1.20
C LEU A 145 -4.54 -5.20 -2.44
N ASN A 146 -3.91 -4.30 -3.19
CA ASN A 146 -4.44 -3.78 -4.43
C ASN A 146 -4.54 -4.88 -5.52
N ASP A 147 -3.53 -5.75 -5.64
CA ASP A 147 -3.58 -6.92 -6.52
C ASP A 147 -4.74 -7.86 -6.19
N LEU A 148 -4.91 -8.16 -4.90
CA LEU A 148 -6.01 -9.02 -4.43
C LEU A 148 -7.36 -8.41 -4.79
N ASN A 149 -7.52 -7.10 -4.57
CA ASN A 149 -8.76 -6.39 -4.89
C ASN A 149 -9.07 -6.38 -6.39
N LEU A 150 -8.05 -6.34 -7.26
CA LEU A 150 -8.24 -6.43 -8.72
C LEU A 150 -8.55 -7.85 -9.20
N SER A 151 -8.23 -8.87 -8.39
CA SER A 151 -8.45 -10.28 -8.71
C SER A 151 -9.80 -10.84 -8.25
N MET A 152 -10.55 -10.07 -7.44
CA MET A 152 -11.87 -10.43 -6.88
C MET A 152 -13.00 -9.81 -7.70
#